data_AF-A0A963EU12-F1
#
_entry.id   AF-A0A963EU12-F1
#
_cell.length_a   1.000
_cell.length_b   1.000
_cell.length_c   1.000
_cell.angle_alpha   90.00
_cell.angle_beta   90.00
_cell.angle_gamma   90.00
#
_symmetry.space_group_name_H-M   'P 1'
#
loop_
_entity.id
_entity.type
_entity.pdbx_description
1 polymer ?
#
loop_
_entity_poly.entity_id
_entity_poly.type
_entity_poly.pdbx_seq_one_letter_code
_entity_poly.pdbx_strand_id
1 'polypeptide(L)'
;MSLAGIYLFLAVFSLCSSVCAIVQARRLYWLVPLYFFAAWLCGELALIHLGWQVALTALFVFAGVLEEPLAQAGLGVFALAWLALLYLHCQAMDSAHHLQAGLRRALGQGYRAAIPASRQAVLTDDILTRHWLKPFRFKRQGVRRHSHISYADAGKRNLLDIYHPHTPREGGFPVLLQVHGGAWMIGEKEQQA
;
A
#
# COMPACT_ATOMS: atom_id res chain seq x y z
N MET A 1 -3.62 30.19 13.69
CA MET A 1 -3.52 28.96 14.51
C MET A 1 -2.14 28.95 15.14
N SER A 2 -2.01 28.64 16.44
CA SER A 2 -0.69 28.49 17.10
C SER A 2 0.01 27.21 16.61
N LEU A 3 1.32 27.13 16.79
CA LEU A 3 2.09 25.92 16.47
C LEU A 3 1.59 24.71 17.27
N ALA A 4 1.32 24.88 18.57
CA ALA A 4 0.73 23.84 19.40
C ALA A 4 -0.67 23.40 18.91
N GLY A 5 -1.48 24.33 18.42
CA GLY A 5 -2.79 24.02 17.83
C GLY A 5 -2.68 23.25 16.52
N ILE A 6 -1.71 23.57 15.67
CA ILE A 6 -1.41 22.82 14.44
C ILE A 6 -0.95 21.40 14.80
N TYR A 7 -0.05 21.26 15.79
CA TYR A 7 0.46 19.98 16.24
C TYR A 7 -0.66 19.06 16.75
N LEU A 8 -1.54 19.57 17.62
CA LEU A 8 -2.71 18.83 18.10
C LEU A 8 -3.66 18.45 16.96
N PHE A 9 -3.94 19.37 16.03
CA PHE A 9 -4.80 19.08 14.88
C PHE A 9 -4.25 17.92 14.05
N LEU A 10 -2.95 17.94 13.74
CA LEU A 10 -2.29 16.86 13.00
C LEU A 10 -2.34 15.52 13.75
N ALA A 11 -2.18 15.56 15.08
CA ALA A 11 -2.29 14.37 15.92
C ALA A 11 -3.69 13.76 15.87
N VAL A 12 -4.74 14.58 16.03
CA VAL A 12 -6.14 14.15 15.95
C VAL A 12 -6.46 13.61 14.56
N PHE A 13 -6.06 14.34 13.51
CA PHE A 13 -6.28 13.92 12.12
C PHE A 13 -5.62 12.55 11.84
N SER A 14 -4.38 12.35 12.31
CA SER A 14 -3.71 11.06 12.19
C SER A 14 -4.45 9.97 12.94
N LEU A 15 -4.85 10.20 14.20
CA LEU A 15 -5.54 9.18 14.98
C LEU A 15 -6.87 8.78 14.32
N CYS A 16 -7.67 9.76 13.87
CA CYS A 16 -8.91 9.50 13.15
C CYS A 16 -8.66 8.67 11.88
N SER A 17 -7.65 9.03 11.09
CA SER A 17 -7.28 8.32 9.86
C SER A 17 -6.83 6.88 10.13
N SER A 18 -5.99 6.66 11.16
CA SER A 18 -5.57 5.33 11.60
C SER A 18 -6.75 4.49 12.13
N VAL A 19 -7.68 5.11 12.87
CA VAL A 19 -8.91 4.42 13.32
C VAL A 19 -9.80 4.04 12.16
N CYS A 20 -9.96 4.90 11.14
CA CYS A 20 -10.68 4.54 9.91
C CYS A 20 -10.02 3.37 9.18
N ALA A 21 -8.70 3.23 9.23
CA ALA A 21 -8.00 2.09 8.64
C ALA A 21 -8.17 0.79 9.45
N ILE A 22 -8.32 0.87 10.78
CA ILE A 22 -8.53 -0.30 11.65
C ILE A 22 -9.99 -0.78 11.58
N VAL A 23 -10.94 0.16 11.59
CA VAL A 23 -12.36 -0.17 11.66
C VAL A 23 -12.87 -0.54 10.26
N GLN A 24 -13.62 -1.64 10.16
CA GLN A 24 -14.27 -2.04 8.90
C GLN A 24 -15.70 -1.49 8.85
N ALA A 25 -15.87 -0.27 8.37
CA ALA A 25 -17.18 0.33 8.21
C ALA A 25 -17.90 -0.21 6.96
N ARG A 26 -19.06 -0.86 7.15
CA ARG A 26 -19.80 -1.54 6.07
C ARG A 26 -20.96 -0.75 5.45
N ARG A 27 -21.45 0.30 6.12
CA ARG A 27 -22.64 1.08 5.71
C ARG A 27 -22.36 2.57 5.73
N LEU A 28 -21.51 3.02 4.81
CA LEU A 28 -21.07 4.41 4.71
C LEU A 28 -21.82 5.24 3.65
N TYR A 29 -22.53 4.58 2.72
CA TYR A 29 -23.28 5.24 1.63
C TYR A 29 -22.43 6.32 0.93
N TRP A 30 -22.86 7.58 0.98
CA TRP A 30 -22.15 8.71 0.36
C TRP A 30 -20.83 9.08 1.03
N LEU A 31 -20.55 8.58 2.24
CA LEU A 31 -19.30 8.82 2.97
C LEU A 31 -18.18 7.86 2.55
N VAL A 32 -18.43 6.90 1.67
CA VAL A 32 -17.41 5.93 1.21
C VAL A 32 -16.14 6.61 0.70
N PRO A 33 -16.18 7.65 -0.15
CA PRO A 33 -14.94 8.28 -0.64
C PRO A 33 -14.14 8.91 0.50
N LEU A 34 -14.80 9.65 1.39
CA LEU A 34 -14.15 10.30 2.53
C LEU A 34 -13.47 9.27 3.44
N TYR A 35 -14.19 8.19 3.76
CA TYR A 35 -13.67 7.12 4.59
C TYR A 35 -12.50 6.39 3.92
N PHE A 36 -12.64 6.08 2.64
CA PHE A 36 -11.58 5.45 1.85
C PHE A 36 -10.31 6.30 1.87
N PHE A 37 -10.40 7.59 1.56
CA PHE A 37 -9.23 8.46 1.55
C PHE A 37 -8.62 8.68 2.94
N ALA A 38 -9.44 8.74 3.99
CA ALA A 38 -8.95 8.82 5.37
C ALA A 38 -8.19 7.54 5.77
N ALA A 39 -8.68 6.36 5.39
CA ALA A 39 -8.07 5.08 5.74
C ALA A 39 -6.86 4.70 4.86
N TRP A 40 -6.91 5.02 3.57
CA TRP A 40 -6.04 4.42 2.55
C TRP A 40 -4.55 4.65 2.82
N LEU A 41 -4.12 5.90 2.97
CA LEU A 41 -2.69 6.20 3.13
C LEU A 41 -2.13 5.66 4.46
N CYS A 42 -2.92 5.73 5.53
CA CYS A 42 -2.52 5.20 6.84
C CYS A 42 -2.46 3.67 6.85
N GLY A 43 -3.36 2.98 6.14
CA GLY A 43 -3.36 1.53 6.02
C GLY A 43 -2.21 0.99 5.18
N GLU A 44 -1.91 1.62 4.05
CA GLU A 44 -0.88 1.12 3.12
C GLU A 44 0.55 1.56 3.51
N LEU A 45 0.70 2.76 4.08
CA LEU A 45 2.01 3.37 4.34
C LEU A 45 2.27 3.59 5.83
N ALA A 46 1.71 2.73 6.70
CA ALA A 46 1.71 2.91 8.15
C ALA A 46 3.07 3.27 8.76
N LEU A 47 4.13 2.54 8.40
CA LEU A 47 5.50 2.81 8.90
C LEU A 47 6.08 4.13 8.37
N ILE A 48 5.76 4.53 7.15
CA ILE A 48 6.23 5.82 6.59
C ILE A 48 5.55 6.96 7.34
N HIS A 49 4.25 6.84 7.62
CA HIS A 49 3.52 7.81 8.45
C HIS A 49 4.10 7.90 9.86
N LEU A 50 4.39 6.76 10.49
CA LEU A 50 5.03 6.72 11.81
C LEU A 50 6.37 7.45 11.80
N GLY A 51 7.23 7.15 10.82
CA GLY A 51 8.53 7.80 10.65
C GLY A 51 8.42 9.32 10.50
N TRP A 52 7.49 9.80 9.66
CA TRP A 52 7.28 11.23 9.48
C TRP A 52 6.71 11.93 10.71
N GLN A 53 5.80 11.27 11.44
CA GLN A 53 5.23 11.84 12.67
C GLN A 53 6.27 11.93 13.77
N VAL A 54 7.11 10.90 13.95
CA VAL A 54 8.22 10.94 14.92
C VAL A 54 9.22 12.05 14.57
N ALA A 55 9.57 12.19 13.29
CA ALA A 55 10.45 13.28 12.83
C ALA A 55 9.83 14.66 13.07
N LEU A 56 8.53 14.83 12.80
CA LEU A 56 7.78 16.05 13.07
C LEU A 56 7.77 16.38 14.57
N THR A 57 7.48 15.41 15.43
CA THR A 57 7.52 15.57 16.89
C THR A 57 8.90 16.02 17.35
N ALA A 58 9.98 15.40 16.84
CA ALA A 58 11.34 15.80 17.17
C ALA A 58 11.61 17.27 16.80
N LEU A 59 11.19 17.73 15.61
CA LEU A 59 11.32 19.13 15.21
C LEU A 59 10.58 20.08 16.17
N PHE A 60 9.37 19.71 16.59
CA PHE A 60 8.58 20.53 17.52
C PHE A 60 9.19 20.57 18.94
N VAL A 61 9.83 19.47 19.37
CA VAL A 61 10.62 19.44 20.61
C VAL A 61 11.80 20.40 20.52
N PHE A 62 12.58 20.36 19.44
CA PHE A 62 13.71 21.28 19.25
C PHE A 62 13.29 22.74 19.11
N ALA A 63 12.09 23.00 18.61
CA ALA A 63 11.52 24.35 18.51
C ALA A 63 10.90 24.87 19.83
N GLY A 64 10.94 24.08 20.92
CA GLY A 64 10.38 24.48 22.22
C GLY A 64 8.86 24.46 22.31
N VAL A 65 8.16 23.97 21.28
CA VAL A 65 6.68 24.02 21.22
C VAL A 65 6.03 23.11 22.27
N LEU A 66 6.73 22.06 22.71
CA LEU A 66 6.22 21.08 23.68
C LEU A 66 6.17 21.60 25.13
N GLU A 67 6.61 22.83 25.39
CA GLU A 67 6.38 23.52 26.66
C GLU A 67 4.91 23.92 26.83
N GLU A 68 4.16 24.09 25.73
CA GLU A 68 2.74 24.40 25.77
C GLU A 68 1.89 23.16 26.15
N PRO A 69 0.97 23.24 27.13
CA PRO A 69 0.10 22.13 27.51
C PRO A 69 -0.71 21.55 26.35
N LEU A 70 -1.07 22.40 25.38
CA LEU A 70 -1.81 21.98 24.19
C LEU A 70 -0.97 21.06 23.29
N ALA A 71 0.33 21.34 23.15
CA ALA A 71 1.25 20.49 22.40
C ALA A 71 1.50 19.16 23.11
N GLN A 72 1.54 19.17 24.45
CA GLN A 72 1.64 17.94 25.26
C GLN A 72 0.41 17.04 25.10
N ALA A 73 -0.79 17.62 25.06
CA ALA A 73 -2.00 16.87 24.72
C ALA A 73 -1.91 16.26 23.31
N GLY A 74 -1.42 17.03 22.34
CA GLY A 74 -1.14 16.54 20.98
C GLY A 74 -0.15 15.38 20.94
N LEU A 75 0.88 15.39 21.79
CA LEU A 75 1.85 14.30 21.89
C LEU A 75 1.20 13.02 22.40
N GLY A 76 0.32 13.12 23.40
CA GLY A 76 -0.47 11.98 23.87
C GLY A 76 -1.36 11.37 22.78
N VAL A 77 -2.00 12.21 21.97
CA VAL A 77 -2.81 11.76 20.83
C VAL A 77 -1.95 11.10 19.75
N PHE A 78 -0.76 11.64 19.45
CA PHE A 78 0.18 11.01 18.54
C PHE A 78 0.68 9.66 19.05
N ALA A 79 0.95 9.52 20.35
CA ALA A 79 1.35 8.23 20.90
C ALA A 79 0.28 7.15 20.65
N LEU A 80 -1.01 7.49 20.80
CA LEU A 80 -2.12 6.59 20.43
C LEU A 80 -2.16 6.30 18.93
N ALA A 81 -1.94 7.32 18.08
CA ALA A 81 -1.87 7.13 16.64
C ALA A 81 -0.70 6.22 16.23
N TRP A 82 0.46 6.33 16.89
CA TRP A 82 1.62 5.48 16.64
C TRP A 82 1.35 4.02 16.99
N LEU A 83 0.67 3.76 18.12
CA LEU A 83 0.23 2.41 18.46
C LEU A 83 -0.74 1.85 17.41
N ALA A 84 -1.67 2.67 16.92
CA ALA A 84 -2.59 2.28 15.85
C ALA A 84 -1.85 1.98 14.52
N LEU A 85 -0.85 2.78 14.15
CA LEU A 85 -0.02 2.56 12.96
C LEU A 85 0.86 1.31 13.09
N LEU A 86 1.43 1.05 14.28
CA LEU A 86 2.18 -0.18 14.56
C LEU A 86 1.28 -1.41 14.46
N TYR A 87 0.06 -1.33 15.01
CA TYR A 87 -0.94 -2.39 14.88
C TYR A 87 -1.28 -2.66 13.41
N LEU A 88 -1.55 -1.62 12.62
CA LEU A 88 -1.84 -1.75 11.18
C LEU A 88 -0.67 -2.38 10.43
N HIS A 89 0.57 -2.00 10.76
CA HIS A 89 1.75 -2.61 10.16
C HIS A 89 1.85 -4.11 10.48
N CYS A 90 1.68 -4.49 11.75
CA CYS A 90 1.69 -5.90 12.15
C CYS A 90 0.58 -6.68 11.44
N GLN A 91 -0.63 -6.14 11.39
CA GLN A 91 -1.76 -6.76 10.67
C GLN A 91 -1.44 -6.95 9.18
N ALA A 92 -0.80 -5.97 8.53
CA ALA A 92 -0.44 -6.07 7.11
C ALA A 92 0.57 -7.21 6.84
N MET A 93 1.44 -7.52 7.80
CA MET A 93 2.42 -8.61 7.68
C MET A 93 1.77 -10.01 7.71
N ASP A 94 0.56 -10.16 8.21
CA ASP A 94 -0.18 -11.43 8.20
C ASP A 94 -0.76 -11.81 6.82
N SER A 95 -0.65 -10.93 5.83
CA SER A 95 -1.21 -11.15 4.48
C SER A 95 -0.70 -12.45 3.83
N ALA A 96 0.58 -12.80 4.04
CA ALA A 96 1.16 -14.02 3.50
C ALA A 96 0.48 -15.27 4.06
N HIS A 97 0.10 -15.27 5.34
CA HIS A 97 -0.58 -16.39 5.97
C HIS A 97 -1.95 -16.67 5.33
N HIS A 98 -2.74 -15.62 5.14
CA HIS A 98 -4.05 -15.73 4.50
C HIS A 98 -3.96 -16.16 3.04
N LEU A 99 -3.00 -15.62 2.29
CA LEU A 99 -2.75 -16.00 0.90
C LEU A 99 -2.35 -17.48 0.79
N GLN A 100 -1.39 -17.92 1.60
CA GLN A 100 -0.91 -19.30 1.59
C GLN A 100 -2.01 -20.29 1.98
N ALA A 101 -2.86 -19.96 2.95
CA ALA A 101 -4.00 -20.77 3.33
C ALA A 101 -5.00 -20.91 2.16
N GLY A 102 -5.30 -19.81 1.46
CA GLY A 102 -6.14 -19.83 0.26
C GLY A 102 -5.57 -20.69 -0.87
N LEU A 103 -4.27 -20.55 -1.15
CA LEU A 103 -3.58 -21.35 -2.17
C LEU A 103 -3.59 -22.84 -1.82
N ARG A 104 -3.30 -23.21 -0.57
CA ARG A 104 -3.36 -24.62 -0.11
C ARG A 104 -4.76 -25.19 -0.21
N ARG A 105 -5.78 -24.38 0.11
CA ARG A 105 -7.19 -24.80 -0.01
C ARG A 105 -7.60 -25.03 -1.47
N ALA A 106 -7.17 -24.18 -2.38
CA ALA A 106 -7.56 -24.24 -3.79
C ALA A 106 -6.73 -25.24 -4.61
N LEU A 107 -5.44 -25.36 -4.32
CA LEU A 107 -4.46 -26.11 -5.13
C LEU A 107 -3.93 -27.38 -4.43
N GLY A 108 -4.30 -27.60 -3.16
CA GLY A 108 -3.85 -28.70 -2.33
C GLY A 108 -2.63 -28.37 -1.46
N GLN A 109 -2.46 -29.11 -0.36
CA GLN A 109 -1.39 -28.85 0.62
C GLN A 109 0.02 -28.91 0.02
N GLY A 110 0.22 -29.79 -0.97
CA GLY A 110 1.48 -30.01 -1.66
C GLY A 110 1.63 -29.29 -3.00
N TYR A 111 0.81 -28.27 -3.31
CA TYR A 111 0.78 -27.65 -4.65
C TYR A 111 2.16 -27.21 -5.14
N ARG A 112 3.05 -26.81 -4.24
CA ARG A 112 4.42 -26.41 -4.58
C ARG A 112 5.26 -27.54 -5.15
N ALA A 113 5.05 -28.78 -4.70
CA ALA A 113 5.76 -29.93 -5.24
C ALA A 113 5.40 -30.22 -6.71
N ALA A 114 4.21 -29.79 -7.15
CA ALA A 114 3.79 -29.86 -8.55
C ALA A 114 4.43 -28.77 -9.44
N ILE A 115 5.07 -27.76 -8.86
CA ILE A 115 5.77 -26.72 -9.63
C ILE A 115 7.14 -27.27 -10.07
N PRO A 116 7.56 -27.09 -11.34
CA PRO A 116 8.89 -27.53 -11.78
C PRO A 116 10.01 -26.92 -10.91
N ALA A 117 11.04 -27.70 -10.59
CA ALA A 117 12.12 -27.29 -9.67
C ALA A 117 12.80 -25.96 -10.08
N SER A 118 13.00 -25.74 -11.37
CA SER A 118 13.55 -24.48 -11.91
C SER A 118 12.68 -23.25 -11.61
N ARG A 119 11.37 -23.44 -11.42
CA ARG A 119 10.42 -22.38 -11.06
C ARG A 119 10.24 -22.23 -9.56
N GLN A 120 10.39 -23.31 -8.79
CA GLN A 120 10.38 -23.22 -7.33
C GLN A 120 11.49 -22.30 -6.82
N ALA A 121 12.68 -22.34 -7.45
CA ALA A 121 13.85 -21.53 -7.06
C ALA A 121 13.64 -20.01 -7.17
N VAL A 122 12.63 -19.56 -7.92
CA VAL A 122 12.33 -18.11 -8.09
C VAL A 122 11.10 -17.66 -7.31
N LEU A 123 10.42 -18.56 -6.59
CA LEU A 123 9.33 -18.19 -5.71
C LEU A 123 9.87 -17.42 -4.50
N THR A 124 9.22 -16.33 -4.14
CA THR A 124 9.55 -15.54 -2.96
C THR A 124 8.31 -15.43 -2.10
N ASP A 125 8.41 -15.86 -0.85
CA ASP A 125 7.30 -15.84 0.10
C ASP A 125 7.31 -14.59 0.98
N ASP A 126 8.47 -13.96 1.07
CA ASP A 126 8.71 -12.83 1.94
C ASP A 126 8.68 -11.50 1.18
N ILE A 127 8.20 -10.48 1.88
CA ILE A 127 8.26 -9.12 1.38
C ILE A 127 9.68 -8.59 1.61
N LEU A 128 10.40 -8.29 0.54
CA LEU A 128 11.74 -7.71 0.66
C LEU A 128 11.66 -6.23 1.05
N THR A 129 12.22 -5.87 2.20
CA THR A 129 12.22 -4.51 2.78
C THR A 129 12.68 -3.41 1.80
N ARG A 130 13.59 -3.74 0.88
CA ARG A 130 14.08 -2.79 -0.15
C ARG A 130 12.99 -2.31 -1.11
N HIS A 131 11.94 -3.10 -1.33
CA HIS A 131 10.83 -2.71 -2.20
C HIS A 131 9.89 -1.74 -1.48
N TRP A 132 9.71 -1.91 -0.16
CA TRP A 132 8.95 -1.00 0.68
C TRP A 132 9.49 0.43 0.69
N LEU A 133 10.82 0.60 0.65
CA LEU A 133 11.44 1.94 0.65
C LEU A 133 11.23 2.72 -0.67
N LYS A 134 10.64 2.11 -1.70
CA LYS A 134 10.43 2.73 -3.01
C LYS A 134 9.00 2.47 -3.51
N PRO A 135 7.96 2.91 -2.78
CA PRO A 135 6.57 2.54 -3.04
C PRO A 135 6.04 3.02 -4.41
N PHE A 136 6.69 4.03 -5.00
CA PHE A 136 6.33 4.60 -6.30
C PHE A 136 7.28 4.20 -7.44
N ARG A 137 8.14 3.19 -7.24
CA ARG A 137 9.08 2.72 -8.28
C ARG A 137 8.52 1.51 -9.02
N PHE A 138 7.76 1.76 -10.09
CA PHE A 138 7.08 0.72 -10.88
C PHE A 138 7.97 0.02 -11.91
N LYS A 139 9.12 0.60 -12.30
CA LYS A 139 10.03 0.00 -13.29
C LYS A 139 10.74 -1.22 -12.71
N ARG A 140 10.51 -2.40 -13.32
CA ARG A 140 11.21 -3.66 -12.97
C ARG A 140 12.35 -3.95 -13.94
N GLN A 141 13.49 -4.38 -13.40
CA GLN A 141 14.62 -4.86 -14.21
C GLN A 141 14.24 -6.19 -14.87
N GLY A 142 14.72 -6.45 -16.09
CA GLY A 142 14.43 -7.69 -16.81
C GLY A 142 13.11 -7.69 -17.59
N VAL A 143 12.30 -6.64 -17.47
CA VAL A 143 10.99 -6.52 -18.10
C VAL A 143 11.00 -5.42 -19.16
N ARG A 144 10.58 -5.77 -20.37
CA ARG A 144 10.32 -4.81 -21.46
C ARG A 144 8.85 -4.43 -21.42
N ARG A 145 8.58 -3.12 -21.49
CA ARG A 145 7.25 -2.56 -21.63
C ARG A 145 7.03 -2.04 -23.04
N HIS A 146 5.96 -2.47 -23.68
CA HIS A 146 5.39 -1.83 -24.86
C HIS A 146 4.13 -1.10 -24.42
N SER A 147 4.11 0.22 -24.56
CA SER A 147 3.02 1.03 -24.02
C SER A 147 2.06 1.52 -25.08
N HIS A 148 0.81 1.78 -24.69
CA HIS A 148 -0.19 2.45 -25.53
C HIS A 148 -0.56 1.67 -26.80
N ILE A 149 -0.62 0.34 -26.72
CA ILE A 149 -1.07 -0.49 -27.82
C ILE A 149 -2.59 -0.40 -27.90
N SER A 150 -3.11 0.06 -29.03
CA SER A 150 -4.55 0.08 -29.29
C SER A 150 -5.06 -1.33 -29.56
N TYR A 151 -6.13 -1.72 -28.88
CA TYR A 151 -6.81 -2.99 -29.13
C TYR A 151 -8.25 -2.84 -29.63
N ALA A 152 -8.82 -1.62 -29.63
CA ALA A 152 -10.09 -1.29 -30.27
C ALA A 152 -10.29 0.24 -30.39
N ASP A 153 -11.41 0.66 -31.00
CA ASP A 153 -11.68 2.04 -31.39
C ASP A 153 -12.40 2.88 -30.32
N ALA A 154 -11.88 2.91 -29.08
CA ALA A 154 -12.38 3.86 -28.05
C ALA A 154 -11.27 4.72 -27.42
N GLY A 155 -10.24 5.02 -28.21
CA GLY A 155 -9.16 5.93 -27.82
C GLY A 155 -8.45 5.46 -26.55
N LYS A 156 -8.26 6.37 -25.58
CA LYS A 156 -7.52 6.10 -24.34
C LYS A 156 -8.05 4.90 -23.53
N ARG A 157 -9.35 4.60 -23.61
CA ARG A 157 -9.97 3.47 -22.89
C ARG A 157 -9.61 2.10 -23.49
N ASN A 158 -9.10 2.08 -24.72
CA ASN A 158 -8.70 0.86 -25.42
C ASN A 158 -7.19 0.80 -25.68
N LEU A 159 -6.41 1.39 -24.78
CA LEU A 159 -4.96 1.30 -24.78
C LEU A 159 -4.51 0.31 -23.70
N LEU A 160 -3.65 -0.63 -24.07
CA LEU A 160 -3.01 -1.55 -23.14
C LEU A 160 -1.49 -1.42 -23.18
N ASP A 161 -0.87 -1.85 -22.08
CA ASP A 161 0.58 -2.00 -21.98
C ASP A 161 0.91 -3.50 -21.91
N ILE A 162 1.90 -3.94 -22.69
CA ILE A 162 2.40 -5.32 -22.66
C ILE A 162 3.73 -5.33 -21.92
N TYR A 163 3.77 -6.10 -20.83
CA TYR A 163 4.96 -6.36 -20.04
C TYR A 163 5.43 -7.79 -20.30
N HIS A 164 6.67 -7.95 -20.76
CA HIS A 164 7.25 -9.27 -21.01
C HIS A 164 8.75 -9.32 -20.70
N PRO A 165 9.32 -10.50 -20.40
CA PRO A 165 10.75 -10.63 -20.13
C PRO A 165 11.61 -10.22 -21.33
N HIS A 166 12.82 -9.70 -21.10
CA HIS A 166 13.78 -9.46 -22.19
C HIS A 166 14.20 -10.75 -22.92
N THR A 167 14.27 -11.86 -22.18
CA THR A 167 14.71 -13.15 -22.72
C THR A 167 13.56 -13.83 -23.47
N PRO A 168 13.71 -14.13 -24.77
CA PRO A 168 12.70 -14.86 -25.52
C PRO A 168 12.53 -16.28 -24.98
N ARG A 169 11.34 -16.85 -25.17
CA ARG A 169 11.01 -18.21 -24.76
C ARG A 169 10.32 -18.94 -25.92
N GLU A 170 10.79 -20.15 -26.21
CA GLU A 170 10.11 -21.05 -27.16
C GLU A 170 8.72 -21.44 -26.65
N GLY A 171 7.73 -21.45 -27.54
CA GLY A 171 6.33 -21.74 -27.21
C GLY A 171 5.57 -20.56 -26.58
N GLY A 172 6.17 -19.37 -26.51
CA GLY A 172 5.53 -18.16 -26.00
C GLY A 172 5.44 -18.08 -24.47
N PHE A 173 4.64 -17.14 -23.98
CA PHE A 173 4.45 -16.87 -22.55
C PHE A 173 2.98 -17.08 -22.16
N PRO A 174 2.68 -17.65 -20.97
CA PRO A 174 1.35 -17.52 -20.40
C PRO A 174 1.02 -16.04 -20.22
N VAL A 175 -0.20 -15.64 -20.57
CA VAL A 175 -0.66 -14.26 -20.50
C VAL A 175 -1.50 -14.07 -19.24
N LEU A 176 -1.11 -13.10 -18.41
CA LEU A 176 -1.93 -12.59 -17.32
C LEU A 176 -2.57 -11.27 -17.77
N LEU A 177 -3.90 -11.22 -17.80
CA LEU A 177 -4.62 -9.97 -18.04
C LEU A 177 -4.83 -9.27 -16.70
N GLN A 178 -4.33 -8.04 -16.58
CA GLN A 178 -4.52 -7.21 -15.40
C GLN A 178 -5.38 -6.00 -15.73
N VAL A 179 -6.41 -5.78 -14.91
CA VAL A 179 -7.23 -4.56 -14.93
C VAL A 179 -6.90 -3.78 -13.65
N HIS A 180 -6.46 -2.54 -13.79
CA HIS A 180 -6.09 -1.72 -12.64
C HIS A 180 -7.32 -1.40 -11.77
N GLY A 181 -7.09 -1.25 -10.46
CA GLY A 181 -8.10 -0.76 -9.53
C GLY A 181 -8.31 0.75 -9.62
N GLY A 182 -9.05 1.29 -8.66
CA GLY A 182 -9.40 2.73 -8.61
C GLY A 182 -10.90 3.01 -8.80
N ALA A 183 -11.74 2.02 -8.49
CA ALA A 183 -13.20 2.14 -8.45
C ALA A 183 -13.83 2.69 -9.73
N TRP A 184 -13.19 2.50 -10.90
CA TRP A 184 -13.60 3.06 -12.19
C TRP A 184 -13.61 4.60 -12.27
N MET A 185 -13.08 5.28 -11.24
CA MET A 185 -13.05 6.74 -11.12
C MET A 185 -11.63 7.29 -11.27
N ILE A 186 -10.63 6.55 -10.79
CA ILE A 186 -9.21 6.91 -10.78
C ILE A 186 -8.35 5.72 -11.22
N GLY A 187 -7.07 5.96 -11.44
CA GLY A 187 -6.07 4.93 -11.77
C GLY A 187 -5.66 4.91 -13.23
N GLU A 188 -4.45 4.44 -13.46
CA GLU A 188 -3.83 4.33 -14.79
C GLU A 188 -3.08 2.99 -14.91
N LYS A 189 -3.07 2.42 -16.12
CA LYS A 189 -2.40 1.14 -16.43
C LYS A 189 -0.92 1.14 -16.07
N GLU A 190 -0.25 2.29 -16.09
CA GLU A 190 1.18 2.44 -15.79
C GLU A 190 1.53 2.28 -14.30
N GLN A 191 0.56 2.47 -13.40
CA GLN A 191 0.80 2.55 -11.96
C GLN A 191 0.64 1.21 -11.23
N GLN A 192 0.00 0.22 -11.87
CA GLN A 192 -0.40 -1.01 -11.17
C GLN A 192 0.05 -2.31 -11.84
N ALA A 193 0.76 -2.25 -12.96
CA ALA A 193 1.28 -3.43 -13.68
C ALA A 193 2.57 -4.04 -13.09
#